data_AF-A0A2J0LT40-F1
#
_entry.id   AF-A0A2J0LT40-F1
#
_cell.length_a   1.000
_cell.length_b   1.000
_cell.length_c   1.000
_cell.angle_alpha   90.00
_cell.angle_beta   90.00
_cell.angle_gamma   90.00
#
_symmetry.space_group_name_H-M   'P 1'
#
loop_
_entity.id
_entity.type
_entity.pdbx_description
1 polymer ?
#
loop_
_entity_poly.entity_id
_entity_poly.type
_entity_poly.pdbx_seq_one_letter_code
_entity_poly.pdbx_strand_id
1 'polypeptide(L)' 'MQAKMTGFELKTLRKQLGLSLAVASRQVETSVSTWCRWESGKQKIPLGAIKLFKLLNKTAITKIDSPKNNV' A
#
# COMPACT_ATOMS: atom_id res chain seq x y z
N MET A 1 11.50 -17.31 1.74
CA MET A 1 11.11 -16.52 2.94
C MET A 1 10.30 -15.30 2.49
N GLN A 2 9.02 -15.18 2.83
CA GLN A 2 8.20 -14.01 2.42
C GLN A 2 8.48 -12.83 3.36
N ALA A 3 8.85 -11.67 2.80
CA ALA A 3 9.15 -10.46 3.55
C ALA A 3 7.93 -9.97 4.36
N LYS A 4 8.09 -9.89 5.69
CA LYS A 4 7.09 -9.39 6.63
C LYS A 4 7.04 -7.86 6.52
N MET A 5 6.00 -7.34 5.90
CA MET A 5 5.78 -5.89 5.81
C MET A 5 5.32 -5.34 7.17
N THR A 6 5.96 -4.26 7.60
CA THR A 6 5.65 -3.52 8.82
C THR A 6 4.59 -2.46 8.59
N GLY A 7 3.98 -1.96 9.68
CA GLY A 7 3.03 -0.85 9.63
C GLY A 7 3.63 0.44 9.05
N PHE A 8 4.91 0.71 9.40
CA PHE A 8 5.65 1.85 8.88
C PHE A 8 5.82 1.76 7.36
N GLU A 9 6.25 0.61 6.84
CA GLU A 9 6.38 0.40 5.39
C GLU A 9 5.04 0.53 4.66
N LEU A 10 3.94 0.06 5.25
CA LEU A 10 2.59 0.23 4.70
C LEU A 10 2.19 1.69 4.60
N LYS A 11 2.44 2.46 5.65
CA LYS A 11 2.19 3.90 5.69
C LYS A 11 3.02 4.65 4.65
N THR A 12 4.29 4.31 4.53
CA THR A 12 5.19 4.91 3.54
C THR A 12 4.71 4.62 2.13
N LEU A 13 4.40 3.37 1.80
CA LEU A 13 3.87 2.99 0.49
C LEU A 13 2.56 3.73 0.16
N ARG A 14 1.61 3.78 1.11
CA ARG A 14 0.35 4.51 0.90
C ARG A 14 0.60 5.99 0.57
N LYS A 15 1.49 6.63 1.32
CA LYS A 15 1.84 8.05 1.10
C LYS A 15 2.53 8.27 -0.24
N GLN A 16 3.44 7.38 -0.65
CA GLN A 16 4.08 7.44 -1.96
C GLN A 16 3.07 7.34 -3.11
N LEU A 17 2.00 6.58 -2.92
CA LEU A 17 0.89 6.46 -3.86
C LEU A 17 -0.11 7.63 -3.78
N GLY A 18 0.08 8.60 -2.88
CA GLY A 18 -0.83 9.74 -2.69
C GLY A 18 -2.21 9.35 -2.14
N LEU A 19 -2.36 8.16 -1.54
CA LEU A 19 -3.66 7.65 -1.12
C LEU A 19 -4.04 8.13 0.28
N SER A 20 -5.31 8.51 0.45
CA SER A 20 -5.90 8.71 1.78
C SER A 20 -6.10 7.35 2.49
N LEU A 21 -6.29 7.38 3.81
CA LEU A 21 -6.61 6.17 4.58
C LEU A 21 -7.91 5.52 4.09
N ALA A 22 -8.91 6.32 3.72
CA ALA A 22 -10.19 5.84 3.18
C ALA A 22 -10.03 5.11 1.87
N VAL A 23 -9.23 5.64 0.94
CA VAL A 23 -9.00 4.99 -0.36
C VAL A 23 -8.21 3.69 -0.18
N ALA A 24 -7.14 3.71 0.61
CA ALA A 24 -6.30 2.53 0.81
C ALA A 24 -7.05 1.39 1.53
N SER A 25 -7.87 1.72 2.52
CA SER A 25 -8.70 0.73 3.23
C SER A 25 -9.77 0.12 2.32
N ARG A 26 -10.42 0.94 1.47
CA ARG A 26 -11.40 0.45 0.49
C ARG A 26 -10.80 -0.50 -0.53
N GLN A 27 -9.57 -0.26 -0.99
CA GLN A 27 -8.90 -1.14 -1.96
C GLN A 27 -8.74 -2.59 -1.47
N VAL A 28 -8.69 -2.81 -0.15
CA VAL A 28 -8.55 -4.15 0.43
C VAL A 28 -9.77 -4.58 1.25
N GLU A 29 -10.91 -3.94 1.03
CA GLU A 29 -12.19 -4.22 1.69
C GLU A 29 -12.06 -4.28 3.22
N THR A 30 -11.45 -3.25 3.81
CA THR A 30 -11.33 -3.10 5.26
C THR A 30 -11.76 -1.72 5.73
N SER A 31 -11.95 -1.57 7.04
CA SER A 31 -12.28 -0.28 7.64
C SER A 31 -11.06 0.65 7.72
N VAL A 32 -11.30 1.96 7.71
CA VAL A 32 -10.26 2.98 7.95
C VAL A 32 -9.56 2.74 9.29
N SER A 33 -10.30 2.38 10.33
CA SER A 33 -9.77 2.10 11.66
C SER A 33 -8.84 0.88 11.66
N THR A 34 -9.21 -0.19 10.96
CA THR A 34 -8.36 -1.37 10.78
C THR A 34 -7.06 -1.00 10.08
N TRP A 35 -7.14 -0.23 8.99
CA TRP A 35 -5.96 0.25 8.28
C TRP A 35 -5.05 1.12 9.16
N CYS A 36 -5.63 2.01 9.97
CA CYS A 36 -4.87 2.84 10.90
C CYS A 36 -4.15 2.00 11.97
N ARG A 37 -4.78 0.93 12.48
CA ARG A 37 -4.15 -0.02 13.41
C ARG A 37 -3.01 -0.79 12.77
N TRP A 38 -3.12 -1.13 11.49
CA TRP A 38 -2.02 -1.73 10.72
C TRP A 38 -0.83 -0.78 10.59
N GLU A 39 -1.06 0.47 10.16
CA GLU A 39 0.02 1.45 9.98
C GLU A 39 0.73 1.83 11.28
N SER A 40 -0.01 1.87 12.39
CA SER A 40 0.55 2.14 13.72
C SER A 40 1.21 0.93 14.36
N GLY A 41 1.13 -0.26 13.75
CA GLY A 41 1.67 -1.50 14.31
C GLY A 41 0.87 -2.07 15.49
N LYS A 42 -0.27 -1.45 15.85
CA LYS A 42 -1.18 -1.94 16.91
C LYS A 42 -1.84 -3.26 16.56
N GLN A 43 -1.90 -3.62 15.27
CA GLN A 43 -2.45 -4.88 14.80
C GLN A 43 -1.59 -5.46 13.68
N LYS A 44 -1.40 -6.78 13.70
CA LYS A 44 -0.71 -7.50 12.63
C LYS A 44 -1.49 -7.39 11.31
N ILE A 45 -0.76 -7.11 10.24
CA ILE A 45 -1.31 -6.98 8.90
C ILE A 45 -1.48 -8.38 8.29
N PRO A 46 -2.68 -8.75 7.79
CA PRO A 46 -2.88 -9.99 7.06
C PRO A 46 -2.05 -10.01 5.76
N LEU A 47 -1.43 -11.15 5.44
CA LEU A 47 -0.63 -11.30 4.22
C LEU A 47 -1.47 -11.07 2.95
N GLY A 48 -2.75 -11.49 2.94
CA GLY A 48 -3.66 -11.26 1.83
C GLY A 48 -3.89 -9.78 1.55
N ALA A 49 -4.07 -8.97 2.61
CA ALA A 49 -4.25 -7.53 2.47
C ALA A 49 -3.00 -6.85 1.88
N ILE A 50 -1.80 -7.24 2.32
CA ILE A 50 -0.54 -6.73 1.77
C ILE A 50 -0.42 -7.08 0.28
N LYS A 51 -0.72 -8.34 -0.09
CA LYS A 51 -0.65 -8.81 -1.48
C LYS A 51 -1.63 -8.07 -2.38
N LEU A 52 -2.89 -7.96 -1.95
CA LEU A 52 -3.93 -7.27 -2.70
C LEU A 52 -3.60 -5.79 -2.90
N PHE A 53 -3.18 -5.10 -1.84
CA PHE A 53 -2.78 -3.70 -1.92
C PHE A 53 -1.60 -3.50 -2.90
N LYS A 54 -0.60 -4.37 -2.86
CA LYS A 54 0.52 -4.33 -3.82
C LYS A 54 0.08 -4.62 -5.25
N LEU A 55 -0.82 -5.58 -5.47
CA LEU A 55 -1.30 -5.91 -6.82
C LEU A 55 -2.07 -4.75 -7.44
N LEU A 56 -2.99 -4.14 -6.69
CA LEU A 56 -3.81 -3.02 -7.16
C LEU A 56 -3.00 -1.77 -7.49
N ASN A 57 -1.87 -1.57 -6.80
CA ASN A 57 -1.04 -0.38 -6.97
C ASN A 57 0.25 -0.65 -7.76
N LYS A 58 0.60 -1.91 -8.08
CA LYS A 58 1.73 -2.25 -8.97
C LYS A 58 1.50 -1.80 -10.40
N THR A 59 0.26 -1.82 -10.90
CA THR A 59 -0.11 -1.27 -12.20
C THR A 59 0.09 0.24 -12.30
N ALA A 60 0.14 0.95 -11.17
CA ALA A 60 0.45 2.37 -11.12
C ALA A 60 1.97 2.64 -11.22
N ILE A 61 2.82 1.76 -10.67
CA ILE A 61 4.29 1.92 -10.69
C ILE A 61 4.84 1.81 -12.12
N THR A 62 4.28 0.92 -12.95
CA THR A 62 4.71 0.76 -14.36
C THR A 62 4.43 1.96 -15.27
N LYS A 63 3.64 2.95 -14.83
CA LYS A 63 3.34 4.17 -15.61
C LYS A 63 4.23 5.36 -15.26
N ILE A 64 5.10 5.24 -14.25
CA ILE A 64 5.95 6.35 -13.79
C ILE A 64 7.37 6.26 -14.39
N ASP A 65 7.77 5.09 -14.90
CA ASP A 65 9.09 4.83 -15.50
C ASP A 65 9.07 4.76 -17.04
N SER A 66 8.21 5.52 -17.71
CA SER A 66 8.45 5.81 -19.14
C SER A 66 9.56 6.87 -19.22
N PRO A 67 10.75 6.55 -19.75
CA PRO A 67 11.84 7.51 -19.84
C PRO A 67 11.40 8.67 -20.73
N LYS A 68 11.43 9.89 -20.18
CA LYS A 68 11.43 11.10 -21.00
C LYS A 68 12.74 11.12 -21.77
N ASN A 69 12.66 10.58 -22.99
CA ASN A 69 13.65 10.72 -24.04
C ASN A 69 13.78 12.21 -24.35
N ASN A 70 14.94 12.81 -24.11
CA ASN A 70 15.27 14.15 -24.58
C ASN A 70 16.25 13.96 -25.74
N VAL A 71 15.71 13.97 -26.96
CA VAL A 71 16.45 14.20 -28.20
C VAL A 71 16.50 15.70 -28.44
#